data_AF-A0A9P4US01-F1
#
_entry.id   AF-A0A9P4US01-F1
#
_cell.length_a   1.000
_cell.length_b   1.000
_cell.length_c   1.000
_cell.angle_alpha   90.00
_cell.angle_beta   90.00
_cell.angle_gamma   90.00
#
_symmetry.space_group_name_H-M   'P 1'
#
loop_
_entity.id
_entity.type
_entity.pdbx_description
1 polymer ?
#
loop_
_entity_poly.entity_id
_entity_poly.type
_entity_poly.pdbx_seq_one_letter_code
_entity_poly.pdbx_strand_id
1 'polypeptide(L)'
;QDDLLSFQSSHFGDNTKPDTFFIDPGVALDHQPLSNQKGKQWKEDNLGYYPDGTKRTLTDTQIALFHHSELQQLLRGARQKQEA
;
A
#
# COMPACT_ATOMS: atom_id res chain seq x y z
N GLN A 1 -27.67 -3.69 -18.50
CA GLN A 1 -27.14 -4.68 -17.55
C GLN A 1 -26.65 -5.94 -18.27
N ASP A 2 -27.41 -6.44 -19.26
CA ASP A 2 -27.01 -7.63 -20.05
C ASP A 2 -25.67 -7.51 -20.77
N ASP A 3 -25.35 -6.33 -21.32
CA ASP A 3 -24.10 -6.12 -22.06
C ASP A 3 -22.85 -6.38 -21.19
N LEU A 4 -22.85 -5.84 -19.96
CA LEU A 4 -21.75 -6.00 -19.01
C LEU A 4 -21.58 -7.45 -18.56
N LEU A 5 -22.68 -8.18 -18.37
CA LEU A 5 -22.67 -9.60 -18.02
C LEU A 5 -22.14 -10.44 -19.19
N SER A 6 -22.55 -10.12 -20.42
CA SER A 6 -22.07 -10.83 -21.63
C SER A 6 -20.57 -10.64 -21.84
N PHE A 7 -20.08 -9.40 -21.67
CA PHE A 7 -18.65 -9.08 -21.75
C PHE A 7 -17.87 -9.85 -20.69
N GLN A 8 -18.34 -9.82 -19.44
CA GLN A 8 -17.67 -10.52 -18.33
C GLN A 8 -17.59 -12.04 -18.59
N SER A 9 -18.69 -12.65 -19.03
CA SER A 9 -18.74 -14.09 -19.31
C SER A 9 -17.85 -14.47 -20.50
N SER A 10 -17.83 -13.66 -21.56
CA SER A 10 -17.02 -13.91 -22.75
C SER A 10 -15.51 -13.74 -22.51
N HIS A 11 -15.10 -12.82 -21.62
CA HIS A 11 -13.68 -12.52 -21.42
C HIS A 11 -13.04 -13.29 -20.27
N PHE A 12 -13.79 -13.59 -19.22
CA PHE A 12 -13.24 -14.21 -18.01
C PHE A 12 -13.80 -15.61 -17.72
N GLY A 13 -14.85 -16.03 -18.43
CA GLY A 13 -15.55 -17.29 -18.18
C GLY A 13 -16.22 -17.34 -16.80
N ASP A 14 -16.77 -18.51 -16.46
CA ASP A 14 -17.39 -18.75 -15.14
C ASP A 14 -16.34 -19.01 -14.04
N ASN A 15 -15.07 -19.17 -14.42
CA ASN A 15 -13.92 -19.37 -13.52
C ASN A 15 -13.46 -18.08 -12.83
N THR A 16 -14.24 -17.00 -12.89
CA THR A 16 -13.96 -15.77 -12.13
C THR A 16 -14.16 -15.95 -10.63
N LYS A 17 -14.87 -17.00 -10.23
CA LYS A 17 -15.11 -17.33 -8.83
C LYS A 17 -14.16 -18.45 -8.41
N PRO A 18 -13.35 -18.25 -7.36
CA PRO A 18 -12.56 -19.33 -6.81
C PRO A 18 -13.49 -20.38 -6.16
N ASP A 19 -13.17 -21.67 -6.31
CA ASP A 19 -13.90 -22.78 -5.65
C ASP A 19 -13.84 -22.66 -4.12
N THR A 20 -12.76 -22.08 -3.60
CA THR A 20 -12.57 -21.78 -2.18
C THR A 20 -12.21 -20.32 -2.02
N PHE A 21 -13.04 -19.55 -1.33
CA PHE A 21 -12.69 -18.20 -0.91
C PHE A 21 -11.75 -18.28 0.30
N PHE A 22 -10.71 -17.45 0.33
CA PHE A 22 -9.82 -17.29 1.49
C PHE A 22 -10.51 -16.60 2.69
N ILE A 23 -11.76 -16.17 2.50
CA ILE A 23 -12.61 -15.49 3.46
C ILE A 23 -14.00 -16.12 3.42
N ASP A 24 -14.74 -16.04 4.53
CA ASP A 24 -16.12 -16.51 4.59
C ASP A 24 -16.98 -15.80 3.52
N PRO A 25 -17.86 -16.52 2.79
CA PRO A 25 -18.69 -15.93 1.74
C PRO A 25 -19.57 -14.78 2.21
N GLY A 26 -20.04 -14.81 3.47
CA GLY A 26 -20.80 -13.71 4.07
C GLY A 26 -19.97 -12.43 4.21
N VAL A 27 -18.66 -12.57 4.47
CA VAL A 27 -17.71 -11.45 4.54
C VAL A 27 -17.37 -10.91 3.15
N ALA A 28 -17.28 -11.78 2.14
CA ALA A 28 -17.00 -11.35 0.76
C ALA A 28 -18.16 -10.57 0.12
N LEU A 29 -19.40 -10.91 0.48
CA LEU A 29 -20.61 -10.26 -0.04
C LEU A 29 -21.00 -8.99 0.73
N ASP A 30 -20.51 -8.85 1.96
CA ASP A 30 -20.62 -7.61 2.71
C ASP A 30 -19.66 -6.58 2.12
N HIS A 31 -20.15 -5.84 1.12
CA HIS A 31 -19.49 -4.74 0.42
C HIS A 31 -19.27 -3.52 1.33
N GLN A 32 -19.06 -3.74 2.62
CA GLN A 32 -18.54 -2.70 3.47
C GLN A 32 -17.15 -2.33 2.94
N PRO A 33 -16.91 -1.07 2.58
CA PRO A 33 -15.59 -0.65 2.19
C PRO A 33 -14.64 -1.04 3.33
N LEU A 34 -13.50 -1.65 2.98
CA LEU A 34 -12.40 -1.94 3.89
C LEU A 34 -11.82 -0.69 4.59
N SER A 35 -12.45 0.49 4.46
CA SER A 35 -12.18 1.69 5.25
C SER A 35 -12.30 1.47 6.76
N ASN A 36 -12.91 0.36 7.18
CA ASN A 36 -13.22 0.08 8.58
C ASN A 36 -12.27 -0.96 9.20
N GLN A 37 -11.25 -1.43 8.46
CA GLN A 37 -10.24 -2.33 9.01
C GLN A 37 -9.33 -1.52 9.94
N LYS A 38 -9.78 -1.41 11.20
CA LYS A 38 -9.07 -0.89 12.37
C LYS A 38 -8.30 0.37 12.04
N GLY A 39 -8.97 1.52 12.22
CA GLY A 39 -8.30 2.79 12.41
C GLY A 39 -7.09 2.54 13.28
N LYS A 40 -5.90 2.63 12.67
CA LYS A 40 -4.68 2.71 13.43
C LYS A 40 -4.94 3.89 14.34
N GLN A 41 -5.15 3.60 15.61
CA GLN A 41 -4.95 4.56 16.66
C GLN A 41 -3.50 4.97 16.43
N TRP A 42 -3.30 6.00 15.62
CA TRP A 42 -2.09 6.79 15.63
C TRP A 42 -2.00 7.12 17.10
N LYS A 43 -1.18 6.35 17.84
CA LYS A 43 -0.69 6.81 19.11
C LYS A 43 -0.26 8.24 18.82
N GLU A 44 -0.62 9.19 19.65
CA GLU A 44 -0.13 10.55 19.48
C GLU A 44 1.40 10.45 19.49
N ASP A 45 1.96 10.29 18.30
CA ASP A 45 3.36 10.03 18.06
C ASP A 45 3.93 11.41 18.36
N ASN A 46 4.39 11.60 19.61
CA ASN A 46 4.92 12.84 20.17
C ASN A 46 6.23 13.24 19.45
N LEU A 47 6.17 13.34 18.13
CA LEU A 47 7.26 13.60 17.20
C LEU A 47 7.63 15.08 17.20
N GLY A 48 6.70 15.94 17.64
CA GLY A 48 6.87 17.39 17.71
C GLY A 48 6.65 18.10 16.37
N TYR A 49 7.09 19.36 16.32
CA TYR A 49 6.99 20.23 15.16
C TYR A 49 8.39 20.64 14.71
N TYR A 50 8.57 20.88 13.41
CA TYR A 50 9.74 21.56 12.88
C TYR A 50 9.74 23.04 13.30
N PRO A 51 10.88 23.76 13.19
CA PRO A 51 10.97 25.17 13.58
C PRO A 51 10.01 26.11 12.84
N ASP A 52 9.55 25.72 11.65
CA ASP A 52 8.56 26.43 10.84
C ASP A 52 7.11 26.20 11.31
N GLY A 53 6.89 25.36 12.33
CA GLY A 53 5.58 24.99 12.84
C GLY A 53 4.93 23.82 12.10
N THR A 54 5.60 23.18 11.14
CA THR A 54 5.07 22.00 10.45
C THR A 54 5.18 20.76 11.33
N LYS A 55 4.11 19.96 11.46
CA LYS A 55 4.12 18.74 12.29
C LYS A 55 5.04 17.68 11.70
N ARG A 56 5.88 17.05 12.54
CA ARG A 56 6.68 15.89 12.11
C ARG A 56 5.77 14.68 11.86
N THR A 57 5.97 14.03 10.72
CA THR A 57 5.21 12.85 10.29
C THR A 57 6.04 11.57 10.28
N LEU A 58 7.37 11.69 10.37
CA LEU A 58 8.30 10.57 10.34
C LEU A 58 9.03 10.41 11.67
N THR A 59 9.14 9.16 12.11
CA THR A 59 9.96 8.76 13.26
C THR A 59 11.44 8.76 12.90
N ASP A 60 12.31 8.84 13.91
CA ASP A 60 13.76 8.82 13.69
C ASP A 60 14.22 7.51 13.02
N THR A 61 13.54 6.39 13.31
CA THR A 61 13.79 5.11 12.65
C THR A 61 13.39 5.15 11.17
N GLN A 62 12.24 5.74 10.83
CA GLN A 62 11.84 5.90 9.43
C GLN A 62 12.82 6.80 8.67
N ILE A 63 13.25 7.90 9.29
CA ILE A 63 14.26 8.80 8.75
C ILE A 63 15.56 8.02 8.45
N ALA A 64 16.05 7.21 9.39
CA ALA A 64 17.26 6.40 9.21
C ALA A 64 17.14 5.41 8.04
N LEU A 65 15.98 4.79 7.85
CA LEU A 65 15.72 3.90 6.71
C LEU A 65 15.80 4.65 5.37
N PHE A 66 15.18 5.83 5.28
CA PHE A 66 15.24 6.64 4.07
C PHE A 66 16.66 7.08 3.75
N HIS A 67 17.41 7.58 4.73
CA HIS A 67 18.82 7.95 4.55
C HIS A 67 19.67 6.77 4.07
N HIS A 68 19.48 5.59 4.66
CA HIS A 68 20.21 4.41 4.21
C HIS A 68 19.89 4.07 2.75
N SER A 69 18.60 4.10 2.37
CA SER A 69 18.18 3.81 1.00
C SER A 69 18.71 4.84 0.00
N GLU A 70 18.72 6.12 0.36
CA GLU A 70 19.24 7.21 -0.45
C GLU A 70 20.75 7.06 -0.67
N LEU A 71 21.51 6.82 0.39
CA LEU A 71 22.96 6.58 0.30
C LEU A 71 23.28 5.36 -0.57
N GLN A 72 22.52 4.27 -0.42
CA GLN A 72 22.70 3.07 -1.24
C GLN A 72 22.43 3.33 -2.72
N GLN A 73 21.39 4.11 -3.04
CA GLN A 73 21.08 4.49 -4.42
C GLN A 73 22.20 5.35 -5.03
N LEU A 74 22.71 6.32 -4.28
CA LEU A 74 23.83 7.16 -4.73
C LEU A 74 25.09 6.33 -5.01
N LEU A 75 25.44 5.40 -4.11
CA LEU A 75 26.59 4.52 -4.30
C LEU A 75 26.44 3.61 -5.52
N ARG A 76 25.24 3.05 -5.74
CA ARG A 76 24.95 2.23 -6.92
C ARG A 76 25.07 3.04 -8.21
N GLY A 77 24.52 4.24 -8.25
CA GLY A 77 24.63 5.13 -9.40
C GLY A 77 26.07 5.54 -9.71
N ALA A 78 26.88 5.78 -8.69
CA ALA A 78 28.31 6.07 -8.87
C ALA A 78 29.07 4.88 -9.46
N ARG A 79 28.82 3.65 -8.99
CA ARG A 79 29.43 2.43 -9.54
C ARG A 79 29.05 2.22 -11.01
N GLN A 80 27.76 2.36 -11.34
CA GLN A 80 27.29 2.23 -12.72
C GLN A 80 27.95 3.24 -13.68
N LYS A 81 28.22 4.46 -13.22
CA LYS A 81 28.94 5.47 -14.02
C LYS A 81 30.43 5.18 -14.19
N GLN A 82 31.04 4.38 -13.31
CA GLN A 82 32.44 3.97 -13.43
C GLN A 82 32.62 2.73 -14.31
N GLU A 83 31.58 1.92 -14.47
CA GLU A 83 31.58 0.70 -15.29
C GLU A 83 31.17 0.94 -16.76
N ALA A 84 30.71 2.15 -17.09
CA ALA A 84 30.31 2.58 -18.44
C ALA A 84 31.40 3.42 -19.11
#